data_AF-A0A5R9ARJ9-F1
#
_entry.id   AF-A0A5R9ARJ9-F1
#
_cell.length_a   1.000
_cell.length_b   1.000
_cell.length_c   1.000
_cell.angle_alpha   90.00
_cell.angle_beta   90.00
_cell.angle_gamma   90.00
#
_symmetry.space_group_name_H-M   'P 1'
#
loop_
_entity.id
_entity.type
_entity.pdbx_description
1 polymer ?
#
loop_
_entity_poly.entity_id
_entity_poly.type
_entity_poly.pdbx_seq_one_letter_code
_entity_poly.pdbx_strand_id
1 'polypeptide(L)' 'MKSSKFSESQIIKALKENEQGRSVGDVSRELGIDKSTFYYWRKKYGGMELLKYYELDTLAMAMIYEHFRYDLI' A
#
# COMPACT_ATOMS: atom_id res chain seq x y z
N MET A 1 -2.73 -23.36 -6.60
CA MET A 1 -2.61 -22.35 -5.52
C MET A 1 -4.01 -21.77 -5.31
N LYS A 2 -4.61 -21.95 -4.13
CA LYS A 2 -5.94 -21.35 -3.86
C LYS A 2 -5.80 -19.84 -3.99
N SER A 3 -6.63 -19.23 -4.84
CA SER A 3 -6.70 -17.78 -4.92
C SER A 3 -6.86 -17.23 -3.51
N SER A 4 -6.01 -16.27 -3.14
CA SER A 4 -6.21 -15.54 -1.89
C SER A 4 -7.63 -14.98 -1.93
N LYS A 5 -8.43 -15.29 -0.91
CA LYS A 5 -9.81 -14.77 -0.79
C LYS A 5 -9.85 -13.24 -0.74
N PHE A 6 -8.70 -12.60 -0.50
CA PHE A 6 -8.54 -11.16 -0.39
C PHE A 6 -7.71 -10.64 -1.56
N SER A 7 -8.19 -9.55 -2.16
CA SER A 7 -7.44 -8.80 -3.16
C SER A 7 -6.30 -8.01 -2.51
N GLU A 8 -5.28 -7.69 -3.30
CA GLU A 8 -4.14 -6.90 -2.85
C GLU A 8 -4.57 -5.52 -2.33
N SER A 9 -5.56 -4.89 -2.97
CA SER A 9 -6.16 -3.63 -2.51
C SER A 9 -6.83 -3.76 -1.14
N GLN A 10 -7.57 -4.85 -0.88
CA GLN A 10 -8.16 -5.10 0.44
C GLN A 10 -7.09 -5.27 1.52
N ILE A 11 -5.99 -5.95 1.19
CA ILE A 11 -4.86 -6.14 2.11
C ILE A 11 -4.20 -4.80 2.42
N ILE A 12 -3.91 -3.98 1.40
CA ILE A 12 -3.29 -2.66 1.58
C ILE A 12 -4.21 -1.74 2.40
N LYS A 13 -5.52 -1.74 2.13
CA LYS A 13 -6.49 -0.96 2.91
C LYS A 13 -6.46 -1.35 4.40
N ALA A 14 -6.45 -2.65 4.70
CA ALA A 14 -6.39 -3.15 6.07
C ALA A 14 -5.10 -2.74 6.80
N LEU A 15 -3.96 -2.76 6.11
CA LEU A 15 -2.68 -2.28 6.65
C LEU A 15 -2.71 -0.77 6.92
N LYS A 16 -3.28 0.01 6.01
CA LYS A 16 -3.39 1.47 6.14
C LYS A 16 -4.30 1.89 7.30
N GLU A 17 -5.42 1.19 7.51
CA GLU A 17 -6.28 1.44 8.66
C GLU A 17 -5.54 1.17 9.98
N ASN A 18 -4.68 0.15 10.03
CA ASN A 18 -3.84 -0.09 11.20
C ASN A 18 -2.79 1.02 11.43
N GLU A 19 -2.20 1.56 10.36
CA GLU A 19 -1.29 2.71 10.45
C GLU A 19 -2.01 3.99 10.89
N GLN A 20 -3.30 4.14 10.56
CA GLN A 20 -4.16 5.23 11.03
C GLN A 20 -4.62 5.05 12.50
N GLY A 21 -4.14 4.02 13.19
CA GLY A 21 -4.39 3.81 14.62
C GLY A 21 -5.43 2.74 14.95
N ARG A 22 -5.99 2.05 13.94
CA ARG A 22 -6.94 0.96 14.16
C ARG A 22 -6.23 -0.29 14.71
N SER A 23 -6.83 -1.01 15.65
CA SER A 23 -6.17 -2.19 16.23
C SER A 23 -6.17 -3.37 15.26
N VAL A 24 -5.07 -4.14 15.25
CA VAL A 24 -4.99 -5.39 14.47
C VAL A 24 -6.10 -6.37 14.88
N GLY A 25 -6.53 -6.34 16.14
CA GLY A 25 -7.60 -7.22 16.62
C GLY A 25 -8.95 -6.93 15.99
N ASP A 26 -9.28 -5.66 15.76
CA ASP A 26 -10.55 -5.25 15.14
C ASP A 26 -10.54 -5.56 13.64
N VAL A 27 -9.43 -5.26 12.97
CA VAL A 27 -9.22 -5.59 11.55
C VAL A 27 -9.28 -7.11 11.33
N SER A 28 -8.65 -7.90 12.21
CA SER A 28 -8.71 -9.36 12.19
C SER A 28 -10.12 -9.91 12.34
N ARG A 29 -10.92 -9.33 13.27
CA ARG A 29 -12.31 -9.75 13.49
C ARG A 29 -13.21 -9.39 12.33
N GLU A 30 -13.08 -8.19 11.77
CA GLU A 30 -13.91 -7.72 10.66
C GLU A 30 -13.65 -8.51 9.38
N LEU A 31 -12.38 -8.77 9.07
CA LEU A 31 -11.99 -9.53 7.88
C LEU A 31 -12.07 -11.05 8.09
N GLY A 32 -12.32 -11.52 9.31
CA GLY A 32 -12.34 -12.95 9.64
C GLY A 32 -10.98 -13.63 9.45
N ILE A 33 -9.89 -12.90 9.70
CA ILE A 33 -8.51 -13.37 9.55
C ILE A 33 -7.82 -13.48 10.90
N ASP A 34 -6.89 -14.42 11.03
CA ASP A 34 -6.02 -14.48 12.20
C ASP A 34 -5.02 -13.32 12.22
N LYS A 35 -4.58 -12.92 13.42
CA LYS A 35 -3.57 -11.86 13.59
C LYS A 35 -2.25 -12.21 12.90
N SER A 36 -1.88 -13.49 12.85
CA SER A 36 -0.68 -13.95 12.14
C SER A 36 -0.74 -13.66 10.64
N THR A 37 -1.92 -13.80 10.01
CA THR A 37 -2.16 -13.44 8.61
C THR A 37 -1.94 -11.95 8.38
N PHE A 38 -2.40 -11.10 9.31
CA PHE A 38 -2.21 -9.66 9.23
C PHE A 38 -0.71 -9.28 9.27
N TYR A 39 0.06 -9.89 10.19
CA TYR A 39 1.51 -9.64 10.24
C TYR A 39 2.25 -10.16 9.01
N TYR A 40 1.82 -11.29 8.45
CA TYR A 40 2.33 -11.78 7.17
C TYR A 40 2.07 -10.78 6.04
N TRP A 41 0.88 -10.20 5.98
CA TRP A 41 0.56 -9.14 5.03
C TRP A 41 1.43 -7.92 5.23
N ARG A 42 1.63 -7.47 6.47
CA ARG A 42 2.51 -6.33 6.77
C ARG A 42 3.93 -6.55 6.27
N LYS A 43 4.48 -7.76 6.46
CA LYS A 43 5.82 -8.12 5.97
C LYS A 43 5.91 -8.13 4.44
N LYS A 44 4.86 -8.62 3.76
CA LYS A 44 4.85 -8.78 2.31
C LYS A 44 4.51 -7.50 1.55
N TYR A 45 3.56 -6.71 2.06
CA TYR A 45 2.97 -5.57 1.36
C TYR A 45 3.33 -4.21 1.97
N GLY A 46 3.84 -4.16 3.21
CA GLY A 46 4.22 -2.91 3.87
C GLY A 46 5.34 -2.13 3.16
N GLY A 47 6.28 -2.83 2.50
CA GLY A 47 7.33 -2.18 1.71
C GLY A 47 6.91 -1.83 0.27
N MET A 48 5.82 -2.42 -0.24
CA MET A 48 5.33 -2.19 -1.59
C MET A 48 4.66 -0.81 -1.73
N GLU A 49 4.00 -0.35 -0.67
CA GLU A 49 3.36 0.98 -0.64
C GLU A 49 4.41 2.10 -0.68
N LEU A 50 5.49 1.96 0.10
CA LEU A 50 6.64 2.87 0.04
C LEU A 50 7.23 2.92 -1.36
N LEU A 51 7.55 1.77 -1.96
CA LEU A 51 8.10 1.72 -3.32
C LEU A 51 7.16 2.36 -4.36
N LYS A 52 5.86 2.09 -4.27
CA LYS A 52 4.87 2.65 -5.20
C LYS A 52 4.67 4.15 -5.00
N TYR A 53 4.74 4.63 -3.75
CA TYR A 53 4.72 6.05 -3.45
C TYR A 53 5.95 6.76 -4.03
N TYR A 54 7.15 6.22 -3.81
CA TYR A 54 8.38 6.78 -4.39
C TYR A 54 8.39 6.69 -5.92
N GLU A 55 7.81 5.66 -6.53
CA GLU A 55 7.69 5.53 -7.99
C GLU A 55 6.72 6.57 -8.56
N LEU A 56 5.58 6.79 -7.90
CA LEU A 56 4.63 7.84 -8.26
C LEU A 56 5.24 9.24 -8.07
N ASP A 57 6.00 9.46 -7.00
CA ASP A 57 6.67 10.73 -6.70
C ASP A 57 7.78 11.00 -7.73
N THR A 58 8.55 9.96 -8.10
CA THR A 58 9.57 10.04 -9.17
C THR A 58 8.94 10.36 -10.51
N LEU A 59 7.82 9.73 -10.86
CA LEU A 59 7.07 10.02 -12.09
C LEU A 59 6.49 11.44 -12.07
N ALA A 60 5.96 11.90 -10.94
CA ALA A 60 5.47 13.27 -10.79
C ALA A 60 6.59 14.28 -10.98
N MET A 61 7.76 14.05 -10.38
CA MET A 61 8.93 14.89 -10.60
C MET A 61 9.38 14.85 -12.06
N ALA A 62 9.45 13.67 -12.69
CA ALA A 62 9.83 13.54 -14.09
C ALA A 62 8.89 14.32 -15.02
N MET A 63 7.57 14.25 -14.80
CA MET A 63 6.58 15.01 -15.57
C MET A 63 6.73 16.52 -15.38
N ILE A 64 6.99 16.97 -14.15
CA ILE A 64 7.26 18.37 -13.82
C ILE A 64 8.55 18.82 -14.54
N TYR A 65 9.65 18.08 -14.40
CA TYR A 65 10.91 18.40 -15.08
C TYR A 65 10.79 18.42 -16.59
N GLU A 66 9.98 17.54 -17.18
CA GLU A 66 9.72 17.53 -18.61
C GLU A 66 8.90 18.76 -19.02
N HIS A 67 7.84 19.11 -18.29
CA HIS A 67 7.03 20.30 -18.55
C HIS A 67 7.86 21.59 -18.47
N PHE A 68 8.66 21.76 -17.41
CA PHE A 68 9.53 22.93 -17.25
C PHE A 68 10.74 22.96 -18.21
N ARG A 69 11.14 21.82 -18.78
CA ARG A 69 12.20 21.75 -19.81
C ARG A 69 11.73 22.35 -21.14
N TYR A 70 10.44 22.27 -21.45
CA TYR A 70 9.88 22.77 -22.71
C TYR A 70 9.42 24.23 -22.67
N ASP A 71 9.23 24.83 -21.48
CA ASP A 71 8.88 26.25 -21.32
C ASP A 71 10.10 27.21 -21.36
N LEU A 72 11.33 26.69 -21.40
CA LEU A 72 12.57 27.49 -21.45
C LEU A 72 13.12 27.69 -22.88
N ILE A 73 12.31 27.47 -23.92
CA ILE A 73 12.69 27.66 -25.34
C ILE A 73 11.74 28.66 -25.99
#